data_AF-A0A8T6R5Y5-F1
#
_entry.id   AF-A0A8T6R5Y5-F1
#
_cell.length_a   1.000
_cell.length_b   1.000
_cell.length_c   1.000
_cell.angle_alpha   90.00
_cell.angle_beta   90.00
_cell.angle_gamma   90.00
#
_symmetry.space_group_name_H-M   'P 1'
#
loop_
_entity.id
_entity.type
_entity.pdbx_description
1 polymer ?
#
loop_
_entity_poly.entity_id
_entity_poly.type
_entity_poly.pdbx_seq_one_letter_code
_entity_poly.pdbx_strand_id
1 'polypeptide(L)'
;MRAVARRAAATGAVLALTTLGALAPSSAAPAPPGSPSHVAALLALRTGATGSVDLLDPATMTSSATQTLTAGKSCELLVGGRSLLGFAARPADFGVGYASGGVGVRERATASGVSCAAVDSSAGESLVVSVGRDASGTRKLVASSASLDIDLKQNASITATAQLAGVTVGTFRLVSGTAAGTSLPATTQSCNLVSDSGPDSGTNDHCRWQINAPTWTGGTKSIIGFDALVLTSDSGSFSLEGGGDGPVDDPAHPMPASFGDYRSASVFELVPTLDCGQTSATASSDTVSSTWKRLGNLDGGPCVAYPYWNTTGVDAEGSYAHFQKPLQLETDAQALWTTSFVYSGPVPTPRITFESLDAAGRVVETTQTLAPCPTGFVPGTTAPPSAMYACVATTSKTTVKGVKTVTFGVYVAGDAWLRV
;
A
#
# COMPACT_ATOMS: atom_id res chain seq x y z
N MET A 1 30.75 -0.56 -77.14
CA MET A 1 31.82 -1.52 -76.80
C MET A 1 32.92 -0.79 -76.04
N ARG A 2 33.45 -1.46 -75.01
CA ARG A 2 34.71 -1.23 -74.29
C ARG A 2 34.81 -0.04 -73.31
N ALA A 3 35.00 -0.44 -72.05
CA ALA A 3 35.47 0.35 -70.93
C ALA A 3 36.91 0.84 -71.12
N VAL A 4 37.25 2.01 -70.56
CA VAL A 4 38.61 2.41 -70.20
C VAL A 4 38.60 3.25 -68.91
N ALA A 5 39.68 3.11 -68.17
CA ALA A 5 39.96 3.43 -66.78
C ALA A 5 40.18 4.91 -66.41
N ARG A 6 40.04 5.14 -65.09
CA ARG A 6 40.79 6.04 -64.16
C ARG A 6 41.54 7.25 -64.75
N ARG A 7 41.27 8.43 -64.17
CA ARG A 7 42.28 9.37 -63.63
C ARG A 7 41.66 10.38 -62.67
N ALA A 8 42.42 10.71 -61.63
CA ALA A 8 42.07 11.60 -60.51
C ALA A 8 42.66 13.01 -60.69
N ALA A 9 42.25 13.90 -59.77
CA ALA A 9 42.76 15.25 -59.46
C ALA A 9 42.13 16.40 -60.30
N ALA A 10 41.73 17.56 -59.77
CA ALA A 10 41.88 18.15 -58.45
C ALA A 10 40.85 19.29 -58.25
N THR A 11 40.56 19.58 -56.97
CA THR A 11 40.28 20.91 -56.38
C THR A 11 39.24 21.84 -57.01
N GLY A 12 38.14 22.01 -56.27
CA GLY A 12 37.25 23.16 -56.36
C GLY A 12 36.27 23.14 -55.19
N ALA A 13 36.68 23.70 -54.05
CA ALA A 13 35.85 23.82 -52.86
C ALA A 13 34.64 24.73 -53.16
N VAL A 14 33.43 24.18 -53.03
CA VAL A 14 32.21 24.96 -52.83
C VAL A 14 31.63 24.53 -51.50
N LEU A 15 31.64 25.49 -50.57
CA LEU A 15 31.03 25.42 -49.25
C LEU A 15 29.51 25.28 -49.43
N ALA A 16 28.99 24.06 -49.43
CA ALA A 16 27.56 23.79 -49.33
C ALA A 16 27.24 23.50 -47.86
N LEU A 17 26.61 24.48 -47.22
CA LEU A 17 26.11 24.43 -45.86
C LEU A 17 24.89 23.48 -45.81
N THR A 18 25.11 22.17 -45.68
CA THR A 18 24.03 21.22 -45.37
C THR A 18 23.82 21.20 -43.86
N THR A 19 22.76 21.87 -43.43
CA THR A 19 22.13 21.74 -42.13
C THR A 19 21.85 20.26 -41.84
N LEU A 20 22.61 19.66 -40.91
CA LEU A 20 22.17 18.47 -40.20
C LEU A 20 20.92 18.86 -39.40
N GLY A 21 19.75 18.51 -39.91
CA GLY A 21 18.53 18.47 -39.14
C GLY A 21 18.70 17.44 -38.03
N ALA A 22 19.08 17.92 -36.84
CA ALA A 22 18.98 17.15 -35.62
C ALA A 22 17.50 16.75 -35.46
N LEU A 23 17.23 15.45 -35.57
CA LEU A 23 15.98 14.84 -35.14
C LEU A 23 15.75 15.30 -33.70
N ALA A 24 14.77 16.18 -33.51
CA ALA A 24 14.31 16.56 -32.19
C ALA A 24 13.90 15.27 -31.47
N PRO A 25 14.31 15.06 -30.20
CA PRO A 25 13.74 13.98 -29.42
C PRO A 25 12.23 14.24 -29.37
N SER A 26 11.48 13.28 -29.90
CA SER A 26 10.04 13.15 -29.74
C SER A 26 9.73 13.46 -28.27
N SER A 27 8.97 14.52 -28.04
CA SER A 27 8.35 14.78 -26.75
C SER A 27 7.41 13.63 -26.49
N ALA A 28 7.89 12.62 -25.74
CA ALA A 28 7.02 11.65 -25.12
C ALA A 28 5.96 12.45 -24.36
N ALA A 29 4.69 12.14 -24.61
CA ALA A 29 3.60 12.62 -23.78
C ALA A 29 3.94 12.36 -22.30
N PRO A 30 3.50 13.23 -21.37
CA PRO A 30 3.62 12.92 -19.96
C PRO A 30 3.09 11.51 -19.74
N ALA A 31 3.89 10.66 -19.11
CA ALA A 31 3.44 9.34 -18.72
C ALA A 31 2.12 9.49 -17.93
N PRO A 32 1.15 8.59 -18.10
CA PRO A 32 -0.01 8.57 -17.21
C PRO A 32 0.49 8.59 -15.77
N PRO A 33 -0.25 9.21 -14.83
CA PRO A 33 0.15 9.26 -13.42
C PRO A 33 0.59 7.86 -13.01
N GLY A 34 1.89 7.74 -12.70
CA GLY A 34 2.51 6.46 -12.40
C GLY A 34 1.73 5.81 -11.27
N SER A 35 1.57 4.48 -11.34
CA SER A 35 1.07 3.70 -10.21
C SER A 35 1.65 4.24 -8.92
N PRO A 36 0.84 4.45 -7.87
CA PRO A 36 1.32 5.02 -6.62
C PRO A 36 2.58 4.26 -6.19
N SER A 37 3.69 4.97 -6.02
CA SER A 37 5.04 4.43 -5.79
C SER A 37 5.20 3.59 -4.51
N HIS A 38 4.10 3.36 -3.80
CA HIS A 38 4.02 2.66 -2.52
C HIS A 38 3.15 1.39 -2.56
N VAL A 39 2.57 1.00 -3.71
CA VAL A 39 1.91 -0.30 -3.88
C VAL A 39 2.83 -1.24 -4.67
N ALA A 40 3.30 -2.30 -4.02
CA ALA A 40 4.21 -3.28 -4.62
C ALA A 40 3.48 -4.44 -5.28
N ALA A 41 2.36 -4.85 -4.69
CA ALA A 41 1.56 -5.97 -5.14
C ALA A 41 0.14 -5.85 -4.57
N LEU A 42 -0.78 -6.63 -5.12
CA LEU A 42 -2.14 -6.77 -4.59
C LEU A 42 -2.35 -8.21 -4.15
N LEU A 43 -3.04 -8.42 -3.03
CA LEU A 43 -3.69 -9.70 -2.75
C LEU A 43 -5.16 -9.58 -3.12
N ALA A 44 -5.65 -10.45 -3.99
CA ALA A 44 -7.05 -10.52 -4.36
C ALA A 44 -7.65 -11.83 -3.83
N LEU A 45 -8.49 -11.73 -2.80
CA LEU A 45 -9.31 -12.82 -2.29
C LEU A 45 -10.55 -12.94 -3.18
N ARG A 46 -10.67 -14.08 -3.85
CA ARG A 46 -11.82 -14.48 -4.64
C ARG A 46 -12.45 -15.70 -3.99
N THR A 47 -13.73 -15.60 -3.70
CA THR A 47 -14.40 -16.66 -2.97
C THR A 47 -15.59 -17.24 -3.71
N GLY A 48 -16.04 -16.61 -4.81
CA GLY A 48 -17.09 -17.11 -5.70
C GLY A 48 -16.69 -18.30 -6.57
N ALA A 49 -16.83 -18.21 -7.90
CA ALA A 49 -16.67 -19.34 -8.84
C ALA A 49 -15.35 -20.13 -8.70
N THR A 50 -14.32 -19.51 -8.13
CA THR A 50 -13.05 -20.13 -7.76
C THR A 50 -12.61 -19.59 -6.40
N GLY A 51 -12.46 -20.47 -5.40
CA GLY A 51 -11.87 -20.11 -4.10
C GLY A 51 -10.36 -19.96 -4.24
N SER A 52 -9.87 -18.71 -4.28
CA SER A 52 -8.44 -18.41 -4.38
C SER A 52 -8.04 -17.11 -3.69
N VAL A 53 -6.75 -17.01 -3.38
CA VAL A 53 -6.08 -15.73 -3.17
C VAL A 53 -4.96 -15.64 -4.18
N ASP A 54 -4.92 -14.54 -4.93
CA ASP A 54 -3.91 -14.31 -5.95
C ASP A 54 -3.01 -13.13 -5.57
N LEU A 55 -1.69 -13.30 -5.75
CA LEU A 55 -0.70 -12.24 -5.63
C LEU A 55 -0.47 -11.60 -7.00
N LEU A 56 -1.05 -10.42 -7.19
CA LEU A 56 -1.12 -9.73 -8.47
C LEU A 56 -0.09 -8.62 -8.58
N ASP A 57 0.49 -8.48 -9.77
CA ASP A 57 1.20 -7.28 -10.19
C ASP A 57 0.17 -6.15 -10.47
N PRO A 58 0.29 -4.97 -9.84
CA PRO A 58 -0.74 -3.93 -9.91
C PRO A 58 -0.83 -3.26 -11.30
N ALA A 59 0.20 -3.37 -12.13
CA ALA A 59 0.22 -2.76 -13.46
C ALA A 59 -0.41 -3.67 -14.52
N THR A 60 -0.22 -4.98 -14.38
CA THR A 60 -0.61 -5.99 -15.37
C THR A 60 -1.78 -6.86 -14.92
N MET A 61 -2.10 -6.85 -13.63
CA MET A 61 -3.05 -7.76 -12.98
C MET A 61 -2.76 -9.25 -13.20
N THR A 62 -1.52 -9.59 -13.54
CA THR A 62 -1.08 -10.98 -13.68
C THR A 62 -0.76 -11.58 -12.32
N SER A 63 -1.25 -12.80 -12.09
CA SER A 63 -0.96 -13.54 -10.86
C SER A 63 0.43 -14.16 -10.93
N SER A 64 1.25 -13.88 -9.92
CA SER A 64 2.57 -14.46 -9.72
C SER A 64 2.55 -15.67 -8.78
N ALA A 65 1.50 -15.79 -7.97
CA ALA A 65 1.28 -16.90 -7.06
C ALA A 65 -0.21 -16.99 -6.68
N THR A 66 -0.67 -18.22 -6.49
CA THR A 66 -2.05 -18.51 -6.08
C THR A 66 -2.05 -19.39 -4.83
N GLN A 67 -2.92 -19.05 -3.89
CA GLN A 67 -3.38 -19.88 -2.79
C GLN A 67 -4.78 -20.38 -3.14
N THR A 68 -5.07 -21.66 -2.92
CA THR A 68 -6.40 -22.23 -3.18
C THR A 68 -7.17 -22.35 -1.87
N LEU A 69 -8.45 -21.99 -1.92
CA LEU A 69 -9.41 -22.11 -0.82
C LEU A 69 -10.46 -23.13 -1.23
N THR A 70 -10.70 -24.14 -0.39
CA THR A 70 -11.70 -25.19 -0.67
C THR A 70 -12.49 -25.51 0.58
N ALA A 71 -13.75 -25.91 0.38
CA ALA A 71 -14.61 -26.37 1.46
C ALA A 71 -14.29 -27.82 1.81
N GLY A 72 -13.92 -28.05 3.07
CA GLY A 72 -13.73 -29.37 3.66
C GLY A 72 -15.01 -29.94 4.25
N LYS A 73 -14.87 -31.03 5.02
CA LYS A 73 -15.99 -31.60 5.75
C LYS A 73 -16.50 -30.61 6.80
N SER A 74 -17.81 -30.54 6.99
CA SER A 74 -18.45 -29.60 7.93
C SER A 74 -17.98 -28.15 7.72
N CYS A 75 -17.94 -27.72 6.45
CA CYS A 75 -17.58 -26.37 6.02
C CYS A 75 -16.23 -25.86 6.52
N GLU A 76 -15.28 -26.76 6.80
CA GLU A 76 -13.91 -26.37 7.13
C GLU A 76 -13.26 -25.60 5.98
N LEU A 77 -12.60 -24.47 6.27
CA LEU A 77 -11.70 -23.88 5.29
C LEU A 77 -10.43 -24.73 5.16
N LEU A 78 -10.26 -25.35 4.00
CA LEU A 78 -9.02 -26.02 3.61
C LEU A 78 -8.20 -25.10 2.72
N VAL A 79 -6.98 -24.82 3.15
CA VAL A 79 -6.02 -23.97 2.44
C VAL A 79 -4.95 -24.83 1.79
N GLY A 80 -4.74 -24.65 0.48
CA GLY A 80 -3.69 -25.30 -0.28
C GLY A 80 -2.79 -24.30 -1.02
N GLY A 81 -1.60 -24.76 -1.41
CA GLY A 81 -0.64 -23.94 -2.16
C GLY A 81 0.17 -23.00 -1.26
N ARG A 82 0.38 -21.75 -1.71
CA ARG A 82 1.12 -20.73 -0.96
C ARG A 82 0.28 -20.18 0.20
N SER A 83 0.93 -19.64 1.22
CA SER A 83 0.26 -18.95 2.34
C SER A 83 0.34 -17.43 2.13
N LEU A 84 -0.59 -16.93 1.33
CA LEU A 84 -0.76 -15.52 0.98
C LEU A 84 -1.70 -14.78 1.94
N LEU A 85 -2.82 -15.40 2.31
CA LEU A 85 -3.67 -14.97 3.43
C LEU A 85 -3.84 -16.11 4.43
N GLY A 86 -3.64 -15.80 5.71
CA GLY A 86 -3.95 -16.66 6.84
C GLY A 86 -5.33 -16.32 7.38
N PHE A 87 -6.07 -17.35 7.81
CA PHE A 87 -7.37 -17.19 8.44
C PHE A 87 -7.36 -17.91 9.79
N ALA A 88 -7.90 -17.25 10.83
CA ALA A 88 -8.11 -17.86 12.13
C ALA A 88 -9.42 -17.36 12.75
N ALA A 89 -10.02 -18.17 13.61
CA ALA A 89 -11.22 -17.81 14.34
C ALA A 89 -10.90 -17.49 15.80
N ARG A 90 -11.72 -16.64 16.41
CA ARG A 90 -11.79 -16.44 17.86
C ARG A 90 -13.24 -16.68 18.32
N PRO A 91 -13.44 -17.31 19.48
CA PRO A 91 -12.45 -17.94 20.38
C PRO A 91 -11.67 -19.12 19.75
N ALA A 92 -10.49 -19.48 20.28
CA ALA A 92 -9.52 -20.36 19.58
C ALA A 92 -9.97 -21.83 19.42
N ASP A 93 -11.00 -22.24 20.16
CA ASP A 93 -11.69 -23.52 20.03
C ASP A 93 -12.58 -23.59 18.78
N PHE A 94 -12.91 -22.44 18.19
CA PHE A 94 -13.62 -22.34 16.93
C PHE A 94 -12.67 -22.59 15.75
N GLY A 95 -13.23 -23.00 14.62
CA GLY A 95 -12.52 -23.16 13.36
C GLY A 95 -12.85 -22.03 12.39
N VAL A 96 -12.12 -21.96 11.28
CA VAL A 96 -12.51 -21.12 10.14
C VAL A 96 -13.46 -21.90 9.24
N GLY A 97 -14.53 -21.23 8.86
CA GLY A 97 -15.58 -21.72 7.99
C GLY A 97 -15.42 -21.22 6.55
N TYR A 98 -15.75 -22.07 5.57
CA TYR A 98 -15.85 -21.70 4.15
C TYR A 98 -17.04 -22.40 3.48
N ALA A 99 -18.06 -21.62 3.12
CA ALA A 99 -19.28 -22.13 2.48
C ALA A 99 -20.00 -21.02 1.71
N SER A 100 -20.76 -21.39 0.67
CA SER A 100 -21.57 -20.47 -0.14
C SER A 100 -20.82 -19.28 -0.74
N GLY A 101 -19.50 -19.38 -0.86
CA GLY A 101 -18.68 -18.26 -1.30
C GLY A 101 -18.13 -17.42 -0.15
N GLY A 102 -18.50 -17.62 1.11
CA GLY A 102 -18.01 -16.79 2.23
C GLY A 102 -16.97 -17.46 3.12
N VAL A 103 -16.08 -16.65 3.69
CA VAL A 103 -15.20 -17.03 4.80
C VAL A 103 -15.77 -16.46 6.11
N GLY A 104 -15.94 -17.31 7.11
CA GLY A 104 -16.39 -16.90 8.44
C GLY A 104 -15.85 -17.79 9.54
N VAL A 105 -16.61 -17.91 10.62
CA VAL A 105 -16.28 -18.76 11.75
C VAL A 105 -17.13 -20.02 11.68
N ARG A 106 -16.63 -21.14 12.24
CA ARG A 106 -17.39 -22.35 12.48
C ARG A 106 -17.21 -22.80 13.92
N GLU A 107 -18.30 -23.21 14.55
CA GLU A 107 -18.23 -24.00 15.78
C GLU A 107 -17.68 -25.40 15.47
N ARG A 108 -16.75 -25.90 16.28
CA ARG A 108 -16.07 -27.19 16.02
C ARG A 108 -17.01 -28.42 16.13
N ALA A 109 -18.22 -28.25 16.67
CA ALA A 109 -19.12 -29.34 17.05
C ALA A 109 -20.40 -29.49 16.19
N THR A 110 -20.71 -28.57 15.28
CA THR A 110 -21.95 -28.61 14.49
C THR A 110 -21.67 -29.12 13.07
N ALA A 111 -22.24 -30.27 12.72
CA ALA A 111 -22.03 -30.93 11.43
C ALA A 111 -22.94 -30.42 10.30
N SER A 112 -23.90 -29.53 10.57
CA SER A 112 -24.76 -28.95 9.54
C SER A 112 -25.64 -27.83 10.09
N GLY A 113 -25.61 -26.67 9.43
CA GLY A 113 -26.64 -25.63 9.52
C GLY A 113 -26.10 -24.22 9.77
N VAL A 114 -26.28 -23.32 8.79
CA VAL A 114 -26.26 -21.84 8.82
C VAL A 114 -25.01 -21.12 9.39
N SER A 115 -24.41 -21.53 10.52
CA SER A 115 -23.26 -20.85 11.17
C SER A 115 -21.89 -21.20 10.59
N CYS A 116 -21.84 -21.74 9.38
CA CYS A 116 -20.63 -22.35 8.83
C CYS A 116 -19.72 -21.39 8.04
N ALA A 117 -20.18 -20.18 7.75
CA ALA A 117 -19.43 -19.18 6.98
C ALA A 117 -19.72 -17.75 7.44
N ALA A 118 -20.42 -17.57 8.56
CA ALA A 118 -20.69 -16.26 9.14
C ALA A 118 -19.88 -16.08 10.43
N VAL A 119 -19.68 -14.83 10.82
CA VAL A 119 -19.13 -14.41 12.10
C VAL A 119 -20.29 -13.79 12.88
N ASP A 120 -20.70 -14.43 13.96
CA ASP A 120 -21.91 -14.07 14.69
C ASP A 120 -21.61 -13.36 16.02
N SER A 121 -22.24 -12.21 16.22
CA SER A 121 -22.13 -11.43 17.46
C SER A 121 -22.70 -12.16 18.69
N SER A 122 -23.72 -13.00 18.52
CA SER A 122 -24.35 -13.76 19.61
C SER A 122 -23.42 -14.81 20.22
N ALA A 123 -22.45 -15.29 19.44
CA ALA A 123 -21.41 -16.22 19.87
C ALA A 123 -20.08 -15.50 20.23
N GLY A 124 -20.03 -14.16 20.12
CA GLY A 124 -18.83 -13.37 20.42
C GLY A 124 -17.66 -13.67 19.48
N GLU A 125 -17.97 -14.03 18.22
CA GLU A 125 -16.98 -14.52 17.27
C GLU A 125 -16.15 -13.40 16.64
N SER A 126 -14.95 -13.75 16.17
CA SER A 126 -14.16 -12.87 15.30
C SER A 126 -13.38 -13.66 14.27
N LEU A 127 -13.30 -13.12 13.06
CA LEU A 127 -12.44 -13.62 12.00
C LEU A 127 -11.14 -12.81 11.98
N VAL A 128 -10.01 -13.49 12.11
CA VAL A 128 -8.69 -12.91 11.93
C VAL A 128 -8.20 -13.23 10.53
N VAL A 129 -7.93 -12.19 9.74
CA VAL A 129 -7.32 -12.28 8.41
C VAL A 129 -5.91 -11.71 8.51
N SER A 130 -4.90 -12.53 8.26
CA SER A 130 -3.50 -12.10 8.27
C SER A 130 -2.91 -12.11 6.88
N VAL A 131 -2.18 -11.07 6.50
CA VAL A 131 -1.37 -11.13 5.29
C VAL A 131 -0.17 -12.03 5.54
N GLY A 132 0.03 -12.96 4.62
CA GLY A 132 0.97 -14.04 4.75
C GLY A 132 2.39 -13.62 4.38
N ARG A 133 3.10 -14.54 3.75
CA ARG A 133 4.47 -14.29 3.28
C ARG A 133 4.48 -14.17 1.76
N ASP A 134 5.49 -13.51 1.24
CA ASP A 134 5.73 -13.44 -0.19
C ASP A 134 5.85 -14.85 -0.80
N ALA A 135 5.83 -14.93 -2.15
CA ALA A 135 5.91 -16.22 -2.84
C ALA A 135 7.16 -17.03 -2.48
N SER A 136 8.23 -16.41 -1.96
CA SER A 136 9.44 -17.11 -1.49
C SER A 136 9.31 -17.64 -0.06
N GLY A 137 8.32 -17.19 0.73
CA GLY A 137 8.16 -17.51 2.14
C GLY A 137 9.15 -16.78 3.06
N THR A 138 9.92 -15.84 2.51
CA THR A 138 11.06 -15.22 3.20
C THR A 138 10.64 -13.92 3.88
N ARG A 139 9.70 -13.17 3.30
CA ARG A 139 9.32 -11.84 3.78
C ARG A 139 7.88 -11.81 4.24
N LYS A 140 7.64 -11.18 5.39
CA LYS A 140 6.31 -10.88 5.89
C LYS A 140 5.72 -9.75 5.05
N LEU A 141 4.53 -9.96 4.52
CA LEU A 141 3.81 -8.95 3.77
C LEU A 141 3.14 -7.99 4.75
N VAL A 142 2.98 -6.74 4.33
CA VAL A 142 2.24 -5.71 5.07
C VAL A 142 1.32 -5.01 4.08
N ALA A 143 0.07 -4.83 4.49
CA ALA A 143 -0.91 -4.08 3.71
C ALA A 143 -0.98 -2.63 4.17
N SER A 144 -1.17 -1.70 3.23
CA SER A 144 -1.48 -0.29 3.52
C SER A 144 -2.98 -0.01 3.54
N SER A 145 -3.76 -0.84 2.85
CA SER A 145 -5.20 -0.69 2.72
C SER A 145 -5.83 -2.05 2.44
N ALA A 146 -7.13 -2.14 2.72
CA ALA A 146 -7.95 -3.23 2.21
C ALA A 146 -9.30 -2.69 1.73
N SER A 147 -9.85 -3.33 0.70
CA SER A 147 -11.16 -3.08 0.14
C SER A 147 -11.92 -4.40 0.19
N LEU A 148 -12.67 -4.60 1.27
CA LEU A 148 -13.30 -5.86 1.63
C LEU A 148 -14.71 -5.93 1.04
N ASP A 149 -15.04 -7.03 0.39
CA ASP A 149 -16.40 -7.45 0.08
C ASP A 149 -16.95 -8.18 1.32
N ILE A 150 -17.99 -7.62 1.95
CA ILE A 150 -18.58 -8.14 3.18
C ILE A 150 -20.07 -8.34 2.95
N ASP A 151 -20.55 -9.57 3.09
CA ASP A 151 -21.99 -9.85 3.20
C ASP A 151 -22.45 -9.53 4.63
N LEU A 152 -23.52 -8.75 4.77
CA LEU A 152 -24.01 -8.24 6.05
C LEU A 152 -25.40 -8.76 6.34
N LYS A 153 -25.61 -9.25 7.56
CA LYS A 153 -26.92 -9.76 8.02
C LYS A 153 -27.38 -9.05 9.28
N GLN A 154 -28.71 -8.88 9.41
CA GLN A 154 -29.36 -8.47 10.66
C GLN A 154 -28.95 -7.07 11.21
N ASN A 155 -28.84 -6.04 10.35
CA ASN A 155 -28.34 -4.70 10.75
C ASN A 155 -26.97 -4.79 11.44
N ALA A 156 -26.02 -5.41 10.77
CA ALA A 156 -24.70 -5.69 11.32
C ALA A 156 -23.95 -4.41 11.73
N SER A 157 -23.20 -4.51 12.82
CA SER A 157 -22.13 -3.58 13.20
C SER A 157 -20.87 -4.39 13.34
N ILE A 158 -19.83 -4.02 12.59
CA ILE A 158 -18.57 -4.75 12.55
C ILE A 158 -17.45 -3.78 12.89
N THR A 159 -16.53 -4.23 13.73
CA THR A 159 -15.29 -3.52 14.02
C THR A 159 -14.11 -4.29 13.43
N ALA A 160 -13.29 -3.61 12.63
CA ALA A 160 -12.01 -4.10 12.15
C ALA A 160 -10.89 -3.46 12.97
N THR A 161 -10.16 -4.29 13.71
CA THR A 161 -8.94 -3.86 14.40
C THR A 161 -7.74 -4.24 13.54
N ALA A 162 -7.08 -3.22 12.98
CA ALA A 162 -5.85 -3.38 12.22
C ALA A 162 -4.67 -3.53 13.19
N GLN A 163 -3.89 -4.59 12.98
CA GLN A 163 -2.75 -4.92 13.82
C GLN A 163 -1.48 -5.02 12.98
N LEU A 164 -0.37 -4.63 13.59
CA LEU A 164 0.96 -4.83 13.07
C LEU A 164 1.84 -5.42 14.17
N ALA A 165 2.34 -6.64 13.94
CA ALA A 165 3.08 -7.44 14.91
C ALA A 165 2.42 -7.50 16.29
N GLY A 166 1.09 -7.62 16.31
CA GLY A 166 0.30 -7.71 17.53
C GLY A 166 -0.05 -6.39 18.21
N VAL A 167 0.47 -5.26 17.71
CA VAL A 167 0.10 -3.91 18.19
C VAL A 167 -1.05 -3.38 17.34
N THR A 168 -2.08 -2.84 17.98
CA THR A 168 -3.18 -2.18 17.27
C THR A 168 -2.69 -0.86 16.66
N VAL A 169 -2.85 -0.71 15.35
CA VAL A 169 -2.46 0.48 14.57
C VAL A 169 -3.65 1.26 14.04
N GLY A 170 -4.86 0.67 14.06
CA GLY A 170 -6.08 1.35 13.63
C GLY A 170 -7.33 0.57 13.98
N THR A 171 -8.46 1.27 14.05
CA THR A 171 -9.79 0.70 14.24
C THR A 171 -10.76 1.34 13.26
N PHE A 172 -11.49 0.50 12.53
CA PHE A 172 -12.47 0.91 11.54
C PHE A 172 -13.81 0.27 11.88
N ARG A 173 -14.91 0.92 11.53
CA ARG A 173 -16.25 0.39 11.77
C ARG A 173 -17.08 0.36 10.50
N LEU A 174 -17.90 -0.67 10.34
CA LEU A 174 -18.92 -0.79 9.31
C LEU A 174 -20.27 -0.98 10.00
N VAL A 175 -21.30 -0.26 9.55
CA VAL A 175 -22.67 -0.41 10.05
C VAL A 175 -23.66 -0.52 8.90
N SER A 176 -24.72 -1.32 9.05
CA SER A 176 -25.79 -1.42 8.05
C SER A 176 -27.19 -1.18 8.61
N GLY A 177 -28.15 -0.96 7.69
CA GLY A 177 -29.56 -0.80 8.00
C GLY A 177 -29.86 0.34 8.98
N THR A 178 -30.63 0.09 10.02
CA THR A 178 -31.05 1.15 10.98
C THR A 178 -29.88 1.73 11.79
N ALA A 179 -28.76 1.00 11.93
CA ALA A 179 -27.56 1.47 12.59
C ALA A 179 -26.80 2.54 11.76
N ALA A 180 -27.01 2.58 10.44
CA ALA A 180 -26.42 3.58 9.54
C ALA A 180 -27.03 4.99 9.66
N GLY A 181 -28.18 5.14 10.33
CA GLY A 181 -28.96 6.38 10.38
C GLY A 181 -28.57 7.40 11.45
N THR A 182 -27.41 7.26 12.11
CA THR A 182 -26.96 8.17 13.18
C THR A 182 -25.75 9.01 12.76
N SER A 183 -25.39 10.05 13.51
CA SER A 183 -24.13 10.77 13.31
C SER A 183 -22.96 9.83 13.63
N LEU A 184 -22.32 9.28 12.60
CA LEU A 184 -21.25 8.29 12.74
C LEU A 184 -19.87 8.96 12.87
N PRO A 185 -18.94 8.37 13.65
CA PRO A 185 -17.54 8.78 13.62
C PRO A 185 -16.94 8.69 12.22
N ALA A 186 -15.93 9.51 11.90
CA ALA A 186 -15.32 9.56 10.57
C ALA A 186 -14.70 8.22 10.09
N THR A 187 -14.35 7.32 11.01
CA THR A 187 -13.82 5.97 10.70
C THR A 187 -14.91 4.92 10.49
N THR A 188 -16.18 5.35 10.52
CA THR A 188 -17.32 4.46 10.35
C THR A 188 -17.88 4.62 8.95
N GLN A 189 -17.91 3.53 8.20
CA GLN A 189 -18.59 3.45 6.93
C GLN A 189 -20.03 2.97 7.16
N SER A 190 -21.00 3.59 6.50
CA SER A 190 -22.37 3.11 6.46
C SER A 190 -22.64 2.35 5.17
N CYS A 191 -23.41 1.28 5.27
CA CYS A 191 -23.98 0.59 4.14
C CYS A 191 -25.51 0.65 4.22
N ASN A 192 -26.12 1.34 3.26
CA ASN A 192 -27.56 1.61 3.25
C ASN A 192 -28.40 0.44 2.71
N LEU A 193 -27.78 -0.70 2.42
CA LEU A 193 -28.47 -1.90 1.98
C LEU A 193 -29.19 -2.51 3.19
N VAL A 194 -30.50 -2.70 3.05
CA VAL A 194 -31.35 -3.32 4.06
C VAL A 194 -31.33 -4.81 3.77
N SER A 195 -30.44 -5.54 4.46
CA SER A 195 -30.35 -7.01 4.42
C SER A 195 -31.74 -7.63 4.44
N ASP A 196 -32.01 -8.54 3.49
CA ASP A 196 -33.20 -9.37 3.59
C ASP A 196 -33.00 -10.37 4.75
N SER A 197 -34.06 -10.59 5.52
CA SER A 197 -33.97 -11.13 6.89
C SER A 197 -33.77 -12.66 6.95
N GLY A 198 -33.09 -13.26 5.97
CA GLY A 198 -32.90 -14.71 5.82
C GLY A 198 -31.49 -15.23 6.15
N PRO A 199 -31.33 -16.55 6.32
CA PRO A 199 -30.01 -17.20 6.43
C PRO A 199 -29.27 -17.31 5.08
N ASP A 200 -30.00 -17.27 3.97
CA ASP A 200 -29.47 -17.36 2.60
C ASP A 200 -29.08 -15.96 2.11
N SER A 201 -27.95 -15.85 1.38
CA SER A 201 -27.51 -14.59 0.78
C SER A 201 -28.50 -14.14 -0.29
N GLY A 202 -29.12 -12.98 -0.08
CA GLY A 202 -29.80 -12.26 -1.14
C GLY A 202 -28.76 -11.65 -2.10
N THR A 203 -29.00 -11.73 -3.41
CA THR A 203 -28.22 -10.93 -4.37
C THR A 203 -28.29 -9.45 -3.97
N ASN A 204 -27.13 -8.83 -3.72
CA ASN A 204 -26.94 -7.42 -3.34
C ASN A 204 -27.00 -7.05 -1.84
N ASP A 205 -26.78 -7.98 -0.91
CA ASP A 205 -26.65 -7.66 0.54
C ASP A 205 -25.20 -7.32 0.98
N HIS A 206 -24.33 -7.11 -0.01
CA HIS A 206 -22.90 -6.97 0.18
C HIS A 206 -22.46 -5.51 0.21
N CYS A 207 -21.43 -5.24 0.99
CA CYS A 207 -20.90 -3.90 1.18
C CYS A 207 -19.40 -3.89 0.92
N ARG A 208 -18.96 -2.88 0.14
CA ARG A 208 -17.55 -2.66 -0.10
C ARG A 208 -16.96 -1.84 1.04
N TRP A 209 -16.32 -2.48 2.00
CA TRP A 209 -15.76 -1.81 3.16
C TRP A 209 -14.27 -1.48 2.99
N GLN A 210 -13.92 -0.20 3.14
CA GLN A 210 -12.55 0.26 3.02
C GLN A 210 -11.87 0.33 4.40
N ILE A 211 -10.80 -0.44 4.58
CA ILE A 211 -9.89 -0.37 5.73
C ILE A 211 -8.68 0.47 5.30
N ASN A 212 -8.65 1.73 5.73
CA ASN A 212 -7.83 2.78 5.12
C ASN A 212 -8.19 2.97 3.62
N ALA A 213 -8.14 4.19 3.10
CA ALA A 213 -8.57 4.43 1.71
C ALA A 213 -7.55 3.81 0.73
N PRO A 214 -7.97 2.87 -0.14
CA PRO A 214 -7.07 2.35 -1.17
C PRO A 214 -6.62 3.44 -2.14
N THR A 215 -5.51 3.22 -2.84
CA THR A 215 -4.92 4.26 -3.69
C THR A 215 -5.86 4.75 -4.81
N TRP A 216 -6.72 3.87 -5.32
CA TRP A 216 -7.69 4.24 -6.35
C TRP A 216 -8.88 5.06 -5.83
N THR A 217 -9.09 5.14 -4.51
CA THR A 217 -10.18 5.93 -3.91
C THR A 217 -9.73 7.31 -3.45
N GLY A 218 -8.47 7.68 -3.73
CA GLY A 218 -7.87 8.97 -3.41
C GLY A 218 -6.67 8.87 -2.47
N GLY A 219 -6.42 7.70 -1.88
CA GLY A 219 -5.33 7.46 -0.92
C GLY A 219 -5.46 8.28 0.37
N THR A 220 -4.77 7.87 1.43
CA THR A 220 -4.66 8.65 2.67
C THR A 220 -3.28 9.26 2.83
N LYS A 221 -3.21 10.45 3.44
CA LYS A 221 -1.93 11.09 3.80
C LYS A 221 -1.22 10.36 4.94
N SER A 222 -2.00 9.77 5.85
CA SER A 222 -1.50 8.95 6.96
C SER A 222 -1.75 7.49 6.62
N ILE A 223 -0.70 6.79 6.24
CA ILE A 223 -0.81 5.38 5.87
C ILE A 223 -0.55 4.56 7.12
N ILE A 224 -1.48 3.68 7.47
CA ILE A 224 -1.25 2.68 8.50
C ILE A 224 -0.86 1.37 7.81
N GLY A 225 0.24 0.75 8.25
CA GLY A 225 0.58 -0.60 7.83
C GLY A 225 0.03 -1.63 8.79
N PHE A 226 -0.58 -2.68 8.27
CA PHE A 226 -1.06 -3.80 9.08
C PHE A 226 -0.68 -5.15 8.46
N ASP A 227 -0.46 -6.13 9.32
CA ASP A 227 -0.24 -7.53 8.95
C ASP A 227 -1.42 -8.44 9.30
N ALA A 228 -2.38 -7.93 10.09
CA ALA A 228 -3.61 -8.63 10.41
C ALA A 228 -4.78 -7.66 10.59
N LEU A 229 -5.96 -8.14 10.22
CA LEU A 229 -7.26 -7.55 10.56
C LEU A 229 -8.01 -8.53 11.46
N VAL A 230 -8.43 -8.06 12.63
CA VAL A 230 -9.39 -8.77 13.47
C VAL A 230 -10.76 -8.16 13.20
N LEU A 231 -11.62 -8.91 12.50
CA LEU A 231 -12.99 -8.53 12.16
C LEU A 231 -13.91 -9.11 13.22
N THR A 232 -14.53 -8.25 14.02
CA THR A 232 -15.42 -8.63 15.12
C THR A 232 -16.83 -8.15 14.82
N SER A 233 -17.82 -9.05 14.98
CA SER A 233 -19.22 -8.68 14.89
C SER A 233 -19.67 -8.11 16.26
N ASP A 234 -19.99 -6.83 16.30
CA ASP A 234 -20.54 -6.16 17.49
C ASP A 234 -22.05 -6.40 17.60
N SER A 235 -22.73 -6.52 16.47
CA SER A 235 -24.14 -6.90 16.35
C SER A 235 -24.40 -7.52 14.97
N GLY A 236 -25.42 -8.38 14.88
CA GLY A 236 -25.72 -9.11 13.65
C GLY A 236 -24.63 -10.12 13.29
N SER A 237 -24.51 -10.43 12.00
CA SER A 237 -23.48 -11.34 11.50
C SER A 237 -22.98 -10.93 10.12
N PHE A 238 -21.81 -11.46 9.74
CA PHE A 238 -21.19 -11.17 8.45
C PHE A 238 -20.37 -12.32 7.90
N SER A 239 -20.11 -12.35 6.61
CA SER A 239 -19.06 -13.17 6.00
C SER A 239 -18.08 -12.31 5.21
N LEU A 240 -16.82 -12.72 5.17
CA LEU A 240 -15.83 -12.13 4.28
C LEU A 240 -15.93 -12.80 2.91
N GLU A 241 -16.22 -11.99 1.91
CA GLU A 241 -16.50 -12.41 0.55
C GLU A 241 -15.40 -11.92 -0.41
N GLY A 242 -15.56 -12.27 -1.67
CA GLY A 242 -14.68 -11.93 -2.78
C GLY A 242 -15.39 -12.24 -4.10
N GLY A 243 -16.63 -11.78 -4.23
CA GLY A 243 -17.46 -11.97 -5.40
C GLY A 243 -18.24 -13.28 -5.42
N GLY A 244 -18.55 -13.83 -4.25
CA GLY A 244 -19.44 -14.99 -4.08
C GLY A 244 -20.78 -14.79 -4.76
N ASP A 245 -21.43 -13.66 -4.46
CA ASP A 245 -22.79 -13.35 -4.88
C ASP A 245 -22.86 -12.23 -5.94
N GLY A 246 -21.73 -11.93 -6.60
CA GLY A 246 -21.62 -10.94 -7.66
C GLY A 246 -20.72 -9.74 -7.33
N PRO A 247 -20.59 -8.77 -8.25
CA PRO A 247 -19.78 -7.57 -8.00
C PRO A 247 -20.47 -6.64 -7.00
N VAL A 248 -19.72 -6.18 -6.01
CA VAL A 248 -20.13 -5.07 -5.15
C VAL A 248 -19.60 -3.78 -5.74
N ASP A 249 -20.50 -3.00 -6.33
CA ASP A 249 -20.20 -1.67 -6.83
C ASP A 249 -20.32 -0.64 -5.70
N ASP A 250 -19.21 0.04 -5.40
CA ASP A 250 -19.23 1.32 -4.67
C ASP A 250 -19.35 2.44 -5.73
N PRO A 251 -20.52 3.08 -5.89
CA PRO A 251 -20.70 4.08 -6.94
C PRO A 251 -19.86 5.33 -6.72
N ALA A 252 -19.49 5.62 -5.46
CA ALA A 252 -18.66 6.76 -5.12
C ALA A 252 -17.19 6.49 -5.47
N HIS A 253 -16.75 5.24 -5.29
CA HIS A 253 -15.37 4.82 -5.50
C HIS A 253 -15.28 3.47 -6.24
N PRO A 254 -15.70 3.40 -7.52
CA PRO A 254 -15.71 2.14 -8.25
C PRO A 254 -14.28 1.61 -8.41
N MET A 255 -14.13 0.29 -8.29
CA MET A 255 -12.84 -0.33 -8.59
C MET A 255 -12.44 -0.05 -10.05
N PRO A 256 -11.17 0.30 -10.32
CA PRO A 256 -10.73 0.61 -11.67
C PRO A 256 -11.00 -0.52 -12.65
N ALA A 257 -11.36 -0.18 -13.89
CA ALA A 257 -11.59 -1.17 -14.95
C ALA A 257 -10.35 -2.06 -15.21
N SER A 258 -9.15 -1.57 -14.91
CA SER A 258 -7.90 -2.34 -15.01
C SER A 258 -7.89 -3.61 -14.16
N PHE A 259 -8.69 -3.68 -13.09
CA PHE A 259 -8.79 -4.89 -12.27
C PHE A 259 -9.46 -6.06 -12.99
N GLY A 260 -10.16 -5.84 -14.11
CA GLY A 260 -10.75 -6.90 -14.92
C GLY A 260 -11.69 -7.80 -14.11
N ASP A 261 -11.36 -9.09 -14.06
CA ASP A 261 -12.13 -10.12 -13.35
C ASP A 261 -11.98 -10.06 -11.81
N TYR A 262 -11.04 -9.25 -11.29
CA TYR A 262 -10.82 -9.06 -9.86
C TYR A 262 -11.65 -7.93 -9.26
N ARG A 263 -12.55 -7.29 -10.02
CA ARG A 263 -13.39 -6.18 -9.51
C ARG A 263 -14.35 -6.60 -8.40
N SER A 264 -14.71 -7.87 -8.32
CA SER A 264 -15.52 -8.41 -7.23
C SER A 264 -14.68 -8.95 -6.06
N ALA A 265 -13.36 -9.00 -6.17
CA ALA A 265 -12.50 -9.54 -5.12
C ALA A 265 -12.43 -8.59 -3.90
N SER A 266 -12.23 -9.17 -2.71
CA SER A 266 -11.65 -8.46 -1.59
C SER A 266 -10.16 -8.21 -1.88
N VAL A 267 -9.70 -6.97 -1.83
CA VAL A 267 -8.35 -6.58 -2.26
C VAL A 267 -7.55 -5.97 -1.11
N PHE A 268 -6.29 -6.37 -0.97
CA PHE A 268 -5.32 -5.75 -0.06
C PHE A 268 -4.19 -5.14 -0.90
N GLU A 269 -3.88 -3.86 -0.69
CA GLU A 269 -2.71 -3.23 -1.29
C GLU A 269 -1.48 -3.48 -0.42
N LEU A 270 -0.51 -4.21 -0.96
CA LEU A 270 0.72 -4.53 -0.26
C LEU A 270 1.78 -3.47 -0.50
N VAL A 271 2.53 -3.18 0.55
CA VAL A 271 3.58 -2.17 0.53
C VAL A 271 4.93 -2.81 0.19
N PRO A 272 5.82 -2.09 -0.50
CA PRO A 272 7.15 -2.57 -0.80
C PRO A 272 7.98 -2.75 0.47
N THR A 273 9.03 -3.56 0.37
CA THR A 273 10.01 -3.74 1.45
C THR A 273 11.39 -3.29 1.02
N LEU A 274 12.18 -2.72 1.95
CA LEU A 274 13.56 -2.33 1.71
C LEU A 274 14.52 -3.10 2.60
N ASP A 275 15.48 -3.78 1.97
CA ASP A 275 16.65 -4.32 2.66
C ASP A 275 17.84 -3.34 2.64
N CYS A 276 18.83 -3.55 3.51
CA CYS A 276 20.01 -2.69 3.60
C CYS A 276 20.73 -2.60 2.25
N GLY A 277 21.10 -1.38 1.86
CA GLY A 277 21.73 -1.10 0.58
C GLY A 277 20.76 -1.04 -0.60
N GLN A 278 19.52 -1.50 -0.45
CA GLN A 278 18.50 -1.35 -1.49
C GLN A 278 17.98 0.08 -1.55
N THR A 279 17.52 0.47 -2.74
CA THR A 279 16.92 1.78 -3.00
C THR A 279 15.46 1.60 -3.38
N SER A 280 14.58 2.45 -2.85
CA SER A 280 13.16 2.44 -3.15
C SER A 280 12.91 2.70 -4.62
N ALA A 281 11.74 2.30 -5.11
CA ALA A 281 11.18 2.90 -6.31
C ALA A 281 11.13 4.44 -6.16
N THR A 282 11.31 5.14 -7.28
CA THR A 282 11.19 6.59 -7.34
C THR A 282 9.72 6.97 -7.16
N ALA A 283 9.44 7.73 -6.11
CA ALA A 283 8.19 8.48 -6.01
C ALA A 283 8.36 9.78 -6.78
N SER A 284 7.38 10.15 -7.61
CA SER A 284 7.44 11.40 -8.36
C SER A 284 6.06 12.02 -8.56
N SER A 285 6.02 13.34 -8.45
CA SER A 285 4.98 14.23 -8.96
C SER A 285 5.59 15.17 -10.00
N ASP A 286 4.80 16.12 -10.52
CA ASP A 286 5.29 17.12 -11.49
C ASP A 286 6.43 18.01 -10.92
N THR A 287 6.45 18.22 -9.60
CA THR A 287 7.37 19.17 -8.96
C THR A 287 8.34 18.52 -7.99
N VAL A 288 8.15 17.26 -7.62
CA VAL A 288 8.99 16.56 -6.63
C VAL A 288 9.31 15.15 -7.11
N SER A 289 10.53 14.70 -6.90
CA SER A 289 10.87 13.28 -7.01
C SER A 289 11.73 12.86 -5.84
N SER A 290 11.54 11.64 -5.33
CA SER A 290 12.25 11.12 -4.17
C SER A 290 12.57 9.64 -4.28
N THR A 291 13.80 9.30 -3.89
CA THR A 291 14.26 7.91 -3.71
C THR A 291 14.94 7.76 -2.35
N TRP A 292 14.93 6.53 -1.84
CA TRP A 292 15.35 6.21 -0.50
C TRP A 292 16.26 5.02 -0.50
N LYS A 293 17.51 5.22 -0.12
CA LYS A 293 18.44 4.12 0.10
C LYS A 293 18.41 3.75 1.58
N ARG A 294 17.98 2.53 1.88
CA ARG A 294 18.10 2.00 3.25
C ARG A 294 19.58 1.78 3.58
N LEU A 295 20.01 2.27 4.72
CA LEU A 295 21.34 2.02 5.30
C LEU A 295 21.24 0.95 6.41
N GLY A 296 22.38 0.59 7.01
CA GLY A 296 22.41 -0.33 8.15
C GLY A 296 21.63 0.21 9.36
N ASN A 297 21.30 -0.66 10.31
CA ASN A 297 20.66 -0.23 11.56
C ASN A 297 21.64 0.59 12.42
N LEU A 298 21.09 1.51 13.23
CA LEU A 298 21.87 2.39 14.12
C LEU A 298 22.72 1.63 15.13
N ASP A 299 22.21 0.52 15.63
CA ASP A 299 22.83 -0.35 16.63
C ASP A 299 23.83 -1.35 16.01
N GLY A 300 23.94 -1.40 14.68
CA GLY A 300 24.74 -2.40 13.96
C GLY A 300 24.11 -3.80 13.94
N GLY A 301 22.82 -3.92 14.31
CA GLY A 301 22.08 -5.17 14.28
C GLY A 301 21.87 -5.75 12.87
N PRO A 302 21.32 -6.97 12.78
CA PRO A 302 21.11 -7.65 11.50
C PRO A 302 20.13 -6.88 10.61
N CYS A 303 20.48 -6.76 9.33
CA CYS A 303 19.60 -6.16 8.33
C CYS A 303 18.42 -7.09 8.02
N VAL A 304 17.22 -6.66 8.40
CA VAL A 304 15.95 -7.31 8.03
C VAL A 304 15.16 -6.36 7.15
N ALA A 305 14.64 -6.84 6.02
CA ALA A 305 13.85 -6.01 5.12
C ALA A 305 12.56 -5.55 5.79
N TYR A 306 12.25 -4.26 5.72
CA TYR A 306 11.05 -3.69 6.34
C TYR A 306 10.11 -3.03 5.33
N PRO A 307 8.79 -3.05 5.61
CA PRO A 307 7.80 -2.36 4.78
C PRO A 307 7.95 -0.84 4.83
N TYR A 308 7.77 -0.16 3.71
CA TYR A 308 7.86 1.30 3.67
C TYR A 308 6.82 1.94 2.75
N TRP A 309 6.58 3.23 2.97
CA TRP A 309 5.84 4.10 2.07
C TRP A 309 6.76 5.18 1.55
N ASN A 310 6.67 5.48 0.26
CA ASN A 310 7.35 6.62 -0.33
C ASN A 310 6.34 7.35 -1.21
N THR A 311 5.99 8.57 -0.82
CA THR A 311 5.03 9.41 -1.53
C THR A 311 5.60 10.81 -1.75
N THR A 312 5.11 11.47 -2.79
CA THR A 312 5.51 12.84 -3.14
C THR A 312 4.30 13.61 -3.60
N GLY A 313 4.23 14.90 -3.31
CA GLY A 313 3.10 15.72 -3.75
C GLY A 313 3.27 17.20 -3.42
N VAL A 314 2.16 17.92 -3.54
CA VAL A 314 2.04 19.33 -3.16
C VAL A 314 0.79 19.48 -2.31
N ASP A 315 0.91 20.16 -1.17
CA ASP A 315 -0.23 20.54 -0.35
C ASP A 315 -0.13 22.02 0.10
N ALA A 316 -0.96 22.41 1.08
CA ALA A 316 -1.01 23.78 1.57
C ALA A 316 0.32 24.26 2.19
N GLU A 317 1.19 23.34 2.63
CA GLU A 317 2.49 23.66 3.23
C GLU A 317 3.62 23.66 2.20
N GLY A 318 3.35 23.26 0.96
CA GLY A 318 4.30 23.27 -0.15
C GLY A 318 4.51 21.90 -0.77
N SER A 319 5.65 21.76 -1.44
CA SER A 319 6.05 20.51 -2.07
C SER A 319 6.66 19.57 -1.04
N TYR A 320 6.26 18.30 -1.04
CA TYR A 320 6.72 17.32 -0.06
C TYR A 320 7.23 16.03 -0.71
N ALA A 321 8.19 15.41 -0.04
CA ALA A 321 8.49 13.99 -0.12
C ALA A 321 8.30 13.39 1.27
N HIS A 322 7.55 12.30 1.33
CA HIS A 322 7.23 11.62 2.57
C HIS A 322 7.70 10.18 2.49
N PHE A 323 8.32 9.73 3.57
CA PHE A 323 8.49 8.32 3.81
C PHE A 323 8.15 8.00 5.22
N GLN A 324 7.49 6.87 5.31
CA GLN A 324 7.05 6.32 6.54
C GLN A 324 7.53 4.88 6.56
N LYS A 325 7.94 4.43 7.74
CA LYS A 325 8.08 3.01 8.07
C LYS A 325 7.10 2.76 9.22
N PRO A 326 6.83 1.51 9.60
CA PRO A 326 6.04 1.32 10.80
C PRO A 326 6.88 1.65 12.03
N LEU A 327 6.58 2.81 12.64
CA LEU A 327 7.25 3.37 13.82
C LEU A 327 7.46 2.36 14.95
N GLN A 328 6.55 1.39 15.10
CA GLN A 328 6.57 0.39 16.16
C GLN A 328 7.49 -0.81 15.88
N LEU A 329 7.92 -1.00 14.63
CA LEU A 329 8.70 -2.18 14.22
C LEU A 329 10.18 -1.89 14.01
N GLU A 330 10.55 -0.68 13.61
CA GLU A 330 11.87 -0.42 13.04
C GLU A 330 12.43 0.91 13.51
N THR A 331 12.61 1.12 14.82
CA THR A 331 13.15 2.38 15.36
C THR A 331 14.57 2.69 14.87
N ASP A 332 15.33 1.66 14.51
CA ASP A 332 16.78 1.76 14.32
C ASP A 332 17.20 1.85 12.84
N ALA A 333 16.25 1.76 11.91
CA ALA A 333 16.53 1.86 10.48
C ALA A 333 16.95 3.27 10.07
N GLN A 334 18.07 3.35 9.34
CA GLN A 334 18.63 4.58 8.76
C GLN A 334 18.36 4.65 7.26
N ALA A 335 18.21 5.87 6.73
CA ALA A 335 18.01 6.09 5.29
C ALA A 335 18.81 7.28 4.75
N LEU A 336 19.19 7.19 3.48
CA LEU A 336 19.67 8.32 2.69
C LEU A 336 18.63 8.65 1.62
N TRP A 337 18.13 9.87 1.66
CA TRP A 337 17.09 10.36 0.77
C TRP A 337 17.77 11.11 -0.35
N THR A 338 17.32 10.90 -1.57
CA THR A 338 17.67 11.76 -2.70
C THR A 338 16.38 12.35 -3.22
N THR A 339 16.14 13.61 -2.88
CA THR A 339 14.90 14.30 -3.20
C THR A 339 15.17 15.53 -4.05
N SER A 340 14.49 15.63 -5.18
CA SER A 340 14.59 16.77 -6.10
C SER A 340 13.31 17.57 -6.12
N PHE A 341 13.42 18.89 -6.01
CA PHE A 341 12.32 19.83 -6.06
C PHE A 341 12.49 20.80 -7.22
N VAL A 342 11.43 20.98 -8.00
CA VAL A 342 11.30 22.07 -8.97
C VAL A 342 10.96 23.34 -8.20
N TYR A 343 11.63 24.45 -8.51
CA TYR A 343 11.41 25.71 -7.82
C TYR A 343 11.43 26.92 -8.75
N SER A 344 10.65 27.94 -8.39
CA SER A 344 10.67 29.26 -9.01
C SER A 344 11.15 30.30 -8.00
N GLY A 345 12.19 31.07 -8.34
CA GLY A 345 12.75 32.10 -7.46
C GLY A 345 14.00 31.64 -6.68
N PRO A 346 14.15 32.05 -5.40
CA PRO A 346 15.24 31.59 -4.54
C PRO A 346 15.23 30.07 -4.36
N VAL A 347 16.39 29.49 -4.08
CA VAL A 347 16.48 28.06 -3.77
C VAL A 347 15.75 27.83 -2.44
N PRO A 348 14.80 26.88 -2.39
CA PRO A 348 14.06 26.64 -1.17
C PRO A 348 14.96 26.06 -0.08
N THR A 349 14.55 26.28 1.17
CA THR A 349 15.25 25.75 2.34
C THR A 349 14.51 24.50 2.82
N PRO A 350 15.16 23.32 2.85
CA PRO A 350 14.49 22.09 3.24
C PRO A 350 14.18 22.08 4.73
N ARG A 351 12.99 21.59 5.07
CA ARG A 351 12.51 21.34 6.43
C ARG A 351 12.21 19.85 6.58
N ILE A 352 12.45 19.32 7.76
CA ILE A 352 12.06 17.95 8.11
C ILE A 352 11.03 17.98 9.23
N THR A 353 10.00 17.15 9.11
CA THR A 353 9.02 16.90 10.17
C THR A 353 9.12 15.44 10.57
N PHE A 354 9.60 15.16 11.78
CA PHE A 354 9.66 13.80 12.33
C PHE A 354 8.31 13.38 12.87
N GLU A 355 7.96 12.12 12.68
CA GLU A 355 6.82 11.48 13.31
C GLU A 355 7.31 10.55 14.42
N SER A 356 6.63 10.56 15.56
CA SER A 356 6.90 9.67 16.70
C SER A 356 5.62 9.34 17.44
N LEU A 357 5.66 8.36 18.35
CA LEU A 357 4.52 8.05 19.23
C LEU A 357 4.76 8.61 20.64
N ASP A 358 3.76 9.28 21.20
CA ASP A 358 3.78 9.63 22.62
C ASP A 358 3.52 8.42 23.52
N ALA A 359 3.59 8.62 24.85
CA ALA A 359 3.34 7.58 25.83
C ALA A 359 1.90 7.01 25.78
N ALA A 360 0.97 7.71 25.13
CA ALA A 360 -0.39 7.25 24.90
C ALA A 360 -0.59 6.59 23.52
N GLY A 361 0.48 6.41 22.74
CA GLY A 361 0.45 5.81 21.40
C GLY A 361 -0.09 6.73 20.31
N ARG A 362 -0.14 8.04 20.54
CA ARG A 362 -0.59 9.03 19.54
C ARG A 362 0.59 9.51 18.72
N VAL A 363 0.36 9.75 17.43
CA VAL A 363 1.38 10.36 16.54
C VAL A 363 1.61 11.80 16.97
N VAL A 364 2.88 12.15 17.18
CA VAL A 364 3.37 13.50 17.48
C VAL A 364 4.39 13.89 16.43
N GLU A 365 4.23 15.09 15.89
CA GLU A 365 5.08 15.66 14.86
C GLU A 365 6.05 16.69 15.43
N THR A 366 7.32 16.66 15.01
CA THR A 366 8.32 17.66 15.36
C THR A 366 9.01 18.19 14.11
N THR A 367 8.83 19.48 13.82
CA THR A 367 9.37 20.13 12.62
C THR A 367 10.65 20.90 12.95
N GLN A 368 11.69 20.72 12.14
CA GLN A 368 12.94 21.49 12.21
C GLN A 368 13.48 21.85 10.82
N THR A 369 14.20 22.97 10.72
CA THR A 369 14.96 23.31 9.52
C THR A 369 16.20 22.42 9.42
N LEU A 370 16.46 21.85 8.24
CA LEU A 370 17.60 20.97 8.07
C LEU A 370 18.91 21.77 7.93
N ALA A 371 19.85 21.46 8.82
CA ALA A 371 21.22 21.93 8.75
C ALA A 371 22.10 20.98 7.92
N PRO A 372 23.25 21.44 7.41
CA PRO A 372 24.27 20.55 6.85
C PRO A 372 24.74 19.51 7.87
N CYS A 373 25.10 18.31 7.39
CA CYS A 373 25.70 17.29 8.27
C CYS A 373 27.02 17.79 8.89
N PRO A 374 27.34 17.38 10.13
CA PRO A 374 28.60 17.73 10.80
C PRO A 374 29.81 17.34 9.95
N THR A 375 30.91 18.09 10.07
CA THR A 375 32.14 17.76 9.36
C THR A 375 32.63 16.36 9.75
N GLY A 376 32.91 15.52 8.75
CA GLY A 376 33.33 14.13 8.96
C GLY A 376 32.17 13.14 9.21
N PHE A 377 30.91 13.60 9.22
CA PHE A 377 29.77 12.70 9.26
C PHE A 377 29.63 11.94 7.94
N VAL A 378 29.69 10.61 8.02
CA VAL A 378 29.51 9.73 6.88
C VAL A 378 28.25 8.88 7.12
N PRO A 379 27.15 9.13 6.38
CA PRO A 379 25.89 8.41 6.51
C PRO A 379 26.06 6.88 6.59
N GLY A 380 25.46 6.26 7.61
CA GLY A 380 25.49 4.81 7.82
C GLY A 380 26.79 4.25 8.42
N THR A 381 27.78 5.11 8.72
CA THR A 381 29.03 4.70 9.40
C THR A 381 29.32 5.54 10.66
N THR A 382 28.90 6.80 10.66
CA THR A 382 28.96 7.66 11.85
C THR A 382 27.63 7.55 12.61
N ALA A 383 27.70 7.27 13.92
CA ALA A 383 26.51 7.28 14.77
C ALA A 383 25.89 8.69 14.81
N PRO A 384 24.56 8.83 14.66
CA PRO A 384 23.92 10.13 14.74
C PRO A 384 23.91 10.66 16.19
N PRO A 385 23.75 11.97 16.38
CA PRO A 385 23.66 12.60 17.70
C PRO A 385 22.46 12.13 18.54
N SER A 386 21.41 11.61 17.91
CA SER A 386 20.16 11.17 18.54
C SER A 386 19.43 10.12 17.68
N ALA A 387 18.48 9.40 18.27
CA ALA A 387 17.68 8.38 17.57
C ALA A 387 16.82 8.96 16.44
N MET A 388 16.26 10.16 16.64
CA MET A 388 15.68 10.96 15.56
C MET A 388 16.68 12.03 15.17
N TYR A 389 17.23 11.95 13.95
CA TYR A 389 18.22 12.90 13.48
C TYR A 389 18.19 13.00 11.97
N ALA A 390 18.38 14.22 11.45
CA ALA A 390 18.51 14.43 10.03
C ALA A 390 19.40 15.61 9.70
N CYS A 391 20.09 15.51 8.58
CA CYS A 391 20.97 16.54 8.08
C CYS A 391 21.14 16.47 6.56
N VAL A 392 21.44 17.61 5.94
CA VAL A 392 21.73 17.69 4.50
C VAL A 392 23.18 17.25 4.26
N ALA A 393 23.35 16.11 3.61
CA ALA A 393 24.65 15.56 3.23
C ALA A 393 25.15 16.19 1.91
N THR A 394 24.26 16.39 0.95
CA THR A 394 24.59 17.01 -0.34
C THR A 394 23.48 17.92 -0.83
N THR A 395 23.87 18.96 -1.58
CA THR A 395 22.94 19.82 -2.31
C THR A 395 23.50 20.06 -3.69
N SER A 396 22.72 19.77 -4.74
CA SER A 396 23.06 20.11 -6.11
C SER A 396 21.94 20.92 -6.76
N LYS A 397 22.30 21.75 -7.74
CA LYS A 397 21.38 22.62 -8.45
C LYS A 397 21.58 22.41 -9.94
N THR A 398 20.48 22.24 -10.66
CA THR A 398 20.50 22.03 -12.10
C THR A 398 19.46 22.92 -12.76
N THR A 399 19.73 23.36 -13.98
CA THR A 399 18.75 24.06 -14.81
C THR A 399 18.72 23.41 -16.19
N VAL A 400 17.56 22.88 -16.57
CA VAL A 400 17.37 22.22 -17.87
C VAL A 400 16.19 22.87 -18.56
N LYS A 401 16.41 23.43 -19.77
CA LYS A 401 15.37 24.12 -20.56
C LYS A 401 14.59 25.16 -19.75
N GLY A 402 15.26 25.90 -18.87
CA GLY A 402 14.66 26.93 -18.02
C GLY A 402 13.99 26.42 -16.73
N VAL A 403 13.81 25.10 -16.59
CA VAL A 403 13.31 24.49 -15.34
C VAL A 403 14.46 24.38 -14.35
N LYS A 404 14.30 24.98 -13.16
CA LYS A 404 15.29 24.92 -12.08
C LYS A 404 14.92 23.82 -11.10
N THR A 405 15.90 22.98 -10.77
CA THR A 405 15.75 21.87 -9.84
C THR A 405 16.85 21.94 -8.79
N VAL A 406 16.49 21.77 -7.53
CA VAL A 406 17.44 21.54 -6.44
C VAL A 406 17.27 20.10 -5.96
N THR A 407 18.39 19.39 -5.80
CA THR A 407 18.41 18.03 -5.27
C THR A 407 19.12 18.03 -3.94
N PHE A 408 18.45 17.51 -2.92
CA PHE A 408 18.99 17.31 -1.58
C PHE A 408 19.28 15.82 -1.37
N GLY A 409 20.51 15.52 -0.96
CA GLY A 409 20.86 14.27 -0.30
C GLY A 409 20.70 14.45 1.19
N VAL A 410 19.69 13.85 1.81
CA VAL A 410 19.39 14.01 3.24
C VAL A 410 19.61 12.69 3.96
N TYR A 411 20.46 12.68 4.98
CA TYR A 411 20.51 11.55 5.91
C TYR A 411 19.37 11.70 6.90
N VAL A 412 18.65 10.61 7.16
CA VAL A 412 17.61 10.57 8.20
C VAL A 412 17.67 9.27 8.98
N ALA A 413 17.62 9.41 10.29
CA ALA A 413 17.28 8.37 11.25
C ALA A 413 15.90 8.71 11.83
N GLY A 414 14.92 7.84 11.63
CA GLY A 414 13.52 8.06 12.01
C GLY A 414 12.57 8.24 10.82
N ASP A 415 11.28 8.39 11.11
CA ASP A 415 10.20 8.59 10.15
C ASP A 415 9.98 10.08 9.96
N ALA A 416 9.83 10.51 8.71
CA ALA A 416 9.75 11.94 8.47
C ALA A 416 9.18 12.35 7.12
N TRP A 417 8.77 13.60 7.09
CA TRP A 417 8.47 14.38 5.90
C TRP A 417 9.63 15.31 5.58
N LEU A 418 10.04 15.39 4.32
CA LEU A 418 10.92 16.45 3.79
C LEU A 418 10.08 17.42 2.96
N ARG A 419 10.11 18.69 3.35
CA ARG A 419 9.29 19.76 2.77
C ARG A 419 10.16 20.92 2.30
N VAL A 420 9.69 21.65 1.28
CA VAL A 420 10.33 22.87 0.73
C VAL A 420 9.35 23.98 0.43
#